data_AF-A0A942NL84-F1
#
_entry.id   AF-A0A942NL84-F1
#
_cell.length_a   1.000
_cell.length_b   1.000
_cell.length_c   1.000
_cell.angle_alpha   90.00
_cell.angle_beta   90.00
_cell.angle_gamma   90.00
#
_symmetry.space_group_name_H-M   'P 1'
#
loop_
_entity.id
_entity.type
_entity.pdbx_description
1 polymer ?
#
loop_
_entity_poly.entity_id
_entity_poly.type
_entity_poly.pdbx_seq_one_letter_code
_entity_poly.pdbx_strand_id
1 'polypeptide(L)' 'FSAKFNSNSSQPLVLKVYEAATGRMVKQQIVVAYSGDNQVNINLTESQSTITDGLYIVTLEGDGQRYQPAKLIITKNK' A
#
# COMPACT_ATOMS: atom_id res chain seq x y z
N PHE A 1 3.06 7.43 5.14
CA PHE A 1 2.95 7.66 3.68
C PHE A 1 1.50 7.58 3.24
N SER A 2 1.14 8.06 2.06
CA SER A 2 -0.22 7.93 1.54
C SER A 2 -0.24 7.39 0.10
N ALA A 3 -1.23 6.54 -0.19
CA ALA A 3 -1.55 6.08 -1.54
C ALA A 3 -2.89 6.70 -1.97
N LYS A 4 -2.92 7.21 -3.20
CA LYS A 4 -4.13 7.78 -3.82
C LYS A 4 -4.58 6.88 -4.96
N PHE A 5 -5.89 6.68 -5.06
CA PHE A 5 -6.49 5.88 -6.13
C PHE A 5 -7.94 6.33 -6.34
N ASN A 6 -8.46 6.11 -7.55
CA ASN A 6 -9.87 6.38 -7.87
C ASN A 6 -10.61 5.03 -7.95
N SER A 7 -11.78 4.92 -7.33
CA SER A 7 -12.63 3.73 -7.35
C SER A 7 -13.99 4.05 -7.96
N ASN A 8 -14.57 3.11 -8.71
CA ASN A 8 -15.91 3.25 -9.30
C ASN A 8 -17.04 2.80 -8.36
N SER A 9 -16.69 2.21 -7.21
CA SER A 9 -17.65 1.68 -6.25
C SER A 9 -17.12 1.72 -4.82
N SER A 10 -18.03 1.63 -3.86
CA SER A 10 -17.67 1.45 -2.45
C SER A 10 -17.51 -0.04 -2.14
N GLN A 11 -16.31 -0.47 -1.76
CA GLN A 11 -15.99 -1.88 -1.58
C GLN A 11 -14.76 -2.09 -0.68
N PRO A 12 -14.67 -3.23 0.03
CA PRO A 12 -13.46 -3.59 0.74
C PRO A 12 -12.34 -3.96 -0.24
N LEU A 13 -11.16 -3.38 -0.05
CA LEU A 13 -9.93 -3.70 -0.76
C LEU A 13 -8.88 -4.24 0.22
N VAL A 14 -7.98 -5.07 -0.31
CA VAL A 14 -6.78 -5.51 0.39
C VAL A 14 -5.60 -4.67 -0.11
N LEU A 15 -5.05 -3.85 0.78
CA LEU A 15 -3.79 -3.17 0.55
C LEU A 15 -2.64 -4.08 0.98
N LYS A 16 -1.69 -4.28 0.08
CA LYS A 16 -0.47 -5.04 0.35
C LYS A 16 0.74 -4.17 0.05
N VAL A 17 1.78 -4.29 0.88
CA VAL A 17 3.06 -3.59 0.68
C VAL A 17 4.15 -4.62 0.57
N TYR A 18 4.95 -4.51 -0.48
CA TYR A 18 6.06 -5.41 -0.78
C TYR A 18 7.38 -4.63 -0.84
N GLU A 19 8.45 -5.21 -0.33
CA GLU A 19 9.80 -4.74 -0.60
C GLU A 19 10.16 -5.11 -2.05
N ALA A 20 10.51 -4.13 -2.88
CA ALA A 20 10.73 -4.34 -4.31
C ALA A 20 11.95 -5.21 -4.61
N ALA A 21 12.97 -5.17 -3.74
CA ALA A 21 14.21 -5.92 -3.93
C ALA A 21 14.03 -7.43 -3.68
N THR A 22 13.16 -7.81 -2.73
CA THR A 22 13.02 -9.20 -2.28
C THR A 22 11.67 -9.81 -2.66
N GLY A 23 10.69 -9.00 -3.03
CA GLY A 23 9.29 -9.42 -3.19
C GLY A 23 8.61 -9.77 -1.87
N ARG A 24 9.27 -9.57 -0.72
CA ARG A 24 8.72 -9.89 0.59
C ARG A 24 7.58 -8.94 0.93
N MET A 25 6.43 -9.51 1.33
CA MET A 25 5.33 -8.72 1.88
C MET A 25 5.70 -8.23 3.28
N VAL A 26 5.58 -6.92 3.51
CA VAL A 26 5.90 -6.26 4.78
C VAL A 26 4.66 -5.75 5.50
N LYS A 27 3.55 -5.52 4.78
CA LYS A 27 2.27 -5.15 5.37
C LYS A 27 1.11 -5.65 4.53
N GLN A 28 0.03 -6.02 5.21
CA GLN A 28 -1.29 -6.26 4.64
C GLN A 28 -2.32 -5.56 5.51
N GLN A 29 -3.26 -4.84 4.92
CA GLN A 29 -4.39 -4.22 5.64
C GLN A 29 -5.63 -4.19 4.76
N ILE A 30 -6.80 -4.30 5.39
CA ILE A 30 -8.08 -4.09 4.72
C ILE A 30 -8.39 -2.59 4.75
N VAL A 31 -8.81 -2.04 3.62
CA VAL A 31 -9.27 -0.66 3.50
C VAL A 31 -10.61 -0.64 2.79
N VAL A 32 -11.44 0.34 3.11
CA VAL A 32 -12.71 0.55 2.41
C VAL A 32 -12.47 1.62 1.36
N ALA A 33 -12.66 1.27 0.10
CA ALA A 33 -12.76 2.24 -0.98
C ALA A 33 -14.17 2.83 -1.00
N TYR A 34 -14.25 4.10 -1.39
CA TYR A 34 -15.49 4.81 -1.70
C TYR A 34 -15.50 5.17 -3.19
N SER A 35 -16.67 5.33 -3.79
CA SER A 35 -16.75 5.84 -5.16
C SER A 35 -16.09 7.22 -5.28
N GLY A 36 -15.25 7.41 -6.30
CA GLY A 36 -14.46 8.62 -6.53
C GLY A 36 -13.03 8.51 -6.00
N ASP A 37 -12.46 9.65 -5.62
CA ASP A 37 -11.06 9.74 -5.18
C ASP A 37 -10.89 9.28 -3.74
N ASN A 38 -9.90 8.41 -3.54
CA ASN A 38 -9.57 7.83 -2.25
C ASN A 38 -8.13 8.17 -1.89
N GLN A 39 -7.89 8.34 -0.59
CA GLN A 39 -6.56 8.41 -0.02
C GLN A 39 -6.48 7.49 1.19
N VAL A 40 -5.49 6.59 1.17
CA VAL A 40 -5.21 5.68 2.28
C VAL A 40 -3.87 6.04 2.88
N ASN A 41 -3.85 6.18 4.21
CA ASN A 41 -2.61 6.34 4.95
C ASN A 41 -2.00 4.95 5.22
N ILE A 42 -0.74 4.82 4.87
CA ILE A 42 0.06 3.61 5.07
C ILE A 42 1.00 3.89 6.22
N ASN A 43 0.68 3.26 7.35
CA ASN A 43 1.50 3.30 8.55
C ASN A 43 2.35 2.03 8.65
N LEU A 44 3.68 2.19 8.57
CA LEU A 44 4.66 1.12 8.65
C LEU A 44 5.36 1.07 10.02
N THR A 45 4.86 1.80 11.04
CA THR A 45 5.48 1.89 12.37
C THR A 45 5.56 0.53 13.08
N GLU A 46 4.49 -0.27 13.03
CA GLU A 46 4.48 -1.63 13.61
C GLU A 46 5.47 -2.59 12.92
N SER A 47 5.91 -2.25 11.71
CA SER A 47 6.87 -3.02 10.92
C SER A 47 8.29 -2.43 10.99
N GLN A 48 8.58 -1.47 11.87
CA GLN A 48 9.86 -0.73 11.87
C GLN A 48 11.13 -1.60 11.94
N SER A 49 11.06 -2.75 12.61
CA SER A 49 12.15 -3.71 12.73
C SER A 49 12.35 -4.56 11.47
N THR A 50 11.39 -4.58 10.53
CA THR A 50 11.48 -5.30 9.25
C THR A 50 11.56 -4.38 8.03
N ILE A 51 11.32 -3.08 8.20
CA ILE A 51 11.46 -2.07 7.15
C ILE A 51 12.92 -1.61 7.06
N THR A 52 13.53 -1.90 5.92
CA THR A 52 14.86 -1.44 5.48
C THR A 52 14.73 -0.23 4.56
N ASP A 53 15.85 0.45 4.32
CA ASP A 53 15.92 1.47 3.27
C ASP A 53 15.73 0.81 1.91
N GLY A 54 14.89 1.40 1.06
CA GLY A 54 14.65 0.84 -0.26
C GLY A 54 13.35 1.26 -0.92
N LEU A 55 13.09 0.63 -2.06
CA LEU A 55 11.86 0.77 -2.82
C LEU A 55 10.84 -0.26 -2.34
N TYR A 56 9.62 0.20 -2.16
CA TYR A 56 8.46 -0.61 -1.82
C TYR A 56 7.36 -0.40 -2.84
N ILE A 57 6.59 -1.45 -3.09
CA ILE A 57 5.45 -1.46 -3.99
C ILE A 57 4.19 -1.65 -3.16
N VAL A 58 3.25 -0.73 -3.31
CA VAL A 58 1.92 -0.79 -2.70
C VAL A 58 0.95 -1.27 -3.77
N THR A 59 0.24 -2.36 -3.50
CA THR A 59 -0.83 -2.86 -4.35
C THR A 59 -2.16 -2.78 -3.61
N LEU A 60 -3.23 -2.59 -4.37
CA LEU A 60 -4.60 -2.57 -3.90
C LEU A 60 -5.41 -3.52 -4.79
N GLU A 61 -6.06 -4.49 -4.17
CA GLU A 61 -6.81 -5.55 -4.86
C GLU A 61 -8.15 -5.77 -4.18
N GLY A 62 -9.24 -5.92 -4.95
CA GLY A 62 -10.56 -6.25 -4.40
C GLY A 62 -11.60 -6.44 -5.50
N ASP A 63 -12.55 -7.36 -5.27
CA ASP A 63 -13.65 -7.72 -6.18
C ASP A 63 -13.23 -7.90 -7.66
N GLY A 64 -12.13 -8.64 -7.88
CA GLY A 64 -11.58 -8.89 -9.23
C GLY A 64 -10.85 -7.69 -9.86
N GLN A 65 -10.83 -6.53 -9.22
CA GLN A 65 -10.10 -5.35 -9.67
C GLN A 65 -8.72 -5.24 -8.99
N ARG A 66 -7.72 -4.86 -9.80
CA ARG A 66 -6.38 -4.48 -9.32
C ARG A 66 -6.14 -3.02 -9.68
N TYR A 67 -5.88 -2.21 -8.67
CA TYR A 67 -5.55 -0.80 -8.86
C TYR A 67 -4.08 -0.65 -9.24
N GLN A 68 -3.76 0.47 -9.88
CA GLN A 68 -2.40 0.75 -10.30
C GLN A 68 -1.48 0.83 -9.06
N PRO A 69 -0.36 0.09 -9.05
CA PRO A 69 0.51 0.05 -7.90
C PRO A 69 1.20 1.40 -7.66
N ALA A 70 1.32 1.79 -6.40
CA ALA A 70 2.06 2.97 -6.00
C ALA A 70 3.48 2.58 -5.57
N LYS A 71 4.46 3.42 -5.93
CA LYS A 71 5.86 3.26 -5.53
C LYS A 71 6.13 4.09 -4.29
N LEU A 72 6.86 3.50 -3.35
CA LEU A 72 7.23 4.13 -2.10
C LEU A 72 8.73 4.00 -1.87
N ILE A 73 9.42 5.13 -1.73
CA ILE A 73 10.84 5.15 -1.38
C ILE A 73 10.93 5.44 0.12
N ILE A 74 11.57 4.53 0.87
CA ILE A 74 11.83 4.69 2.29
C ILE A 74 13.34 4.85 2.47
N THR A 75 13.72 5.93 3.14
CA THR A 75 15.08 6.20 3.59
C THR A 75 15.01 6.51 5.08
N LYS A 76 15.65 5.70 5.92
CA LYS A 76 15.87 6.00 7.33
C LYS A 76 16.87 7.14 7.39
N ASN A 77 16.38 8.32 7.76
CA ASN A 77 17.27 9.40 8.18
C ASN A 77 17.98 8.91 9.45
N LYS A 78 19.30 8.77 9.36
CA LYS A 78 20.17 8.51 10.52
C LYS A 78 20.13 9.68 11.50
#